data_AF-A0A439P8Z6-F1
#
_entry.id   AF-A0A439P8Z6-F1
#
_cell.length_a   1.000
_cell.length_b   1.000
_cell.length_c   1.000
_cell.angle_alpha   90.00
_cell.angle_beta   90.00
_cell.angle_gamma   90.00
#
_symmetry.space_group_name_H-M   'P 1'
#
loop_
_entity.id
_entity.type
_entity.pdbx_description
1 polymer ?
#
loop_
_entity_poly.entity_id
_entity_poly.type
_entity_poly.pdbx_seq_one_letter_code
_entity_poly.pdbx_strand_id
1 'polypeptide(L)' 'MPGQDTELLWDVYVDMEPEDGCLWVNGPDDQQIPAFIDFGLECLTDFIRDQALTDRPQAGW' A
#
# COMPACT_ATOMS: atom_id res chain seq x y z
N MET A 1 -6.35 -9.46 11.67
CA MET A 1 -6.90 -10.72 11.11
C MET A 1 -6.38 -10.83 9.68
N PRO A 2 -5.98 -11.99 9.14
CA PRO A 2 -5.25 -12.10 7.87
C PRO A 2 -5.99 -11.62 6.59
N GLY A 3 -7.21 -11.06 6.72
CA GLY A 3 -7.92 -10.39 5.62
C GLY A 3 -7.93 -8.85 5.71
N GLN A 4 -7.81 -8.26 6.90
CA GLN A 4 -7.76 -6.79 7.06
C GLN A 4 -6.45 -6.23 6.49
N ASP A 5 -5.35 -6.96 6.66
CA ASP A 5 -4.03 -6.51 6.22
C ASP A 5 -3.91 -6.49 4.69
N THR A 6 -4.60 -7.41 3.99
CA THR A 6 -4.63 -7.43 2.53
C THR A 6 -5.52 -6.34 1.94
N GLU A 7 -6.70 -6.09 2.53
CA GLU A 7 -7.59 -5.00 2.08
C GLU A 7 -6.92 -3.64 2.26
N LEU A 8 -6.28 -3.42 3.42
CA LEU A 8 -5.49 -2.21 3.67
C LEU A 8 -4.34 -2.04 2.66
N LEU A 9 -3.71 -3.14 2.26
CA LEU A 9 -2.64 -3.07 1.27
C LEU A 9 -3.17 -2.57 -0.08
N TRP A 10 -4.34 -3.07 -0.54
CA TRP A 10 -4.99 -2.59 -1.77
C TRP A 10 -5.33 -1.10 -1.73
N ASP A 11 -5.80 -0.61 -0.59
CA ASP A 11 -6.14 0.80 -0.41
C ASP A 11 -4.91 1.70 -0.33
N VAL A 12 -3.77 1.18 0.12
CA VAL A 12 -2.56 1.98 0.35
C VAL A 12 -1.64 2.01 -0.88
N TYR A 13 -1.43 0.88 -1.56
CA TYR A 13 -0.49 0.87 -2.69
C TYR A 13 -1.03 1.63 -3.92
N VAL A 14 -2.35 1.86 -4.00
CA VAL A 14 -2.96 2.62 -5.10
C VAL A 14 -2.43 4.06 -5.19
N ASP A 15 -1.97 4.61 -4.06
CA ASP A 15 -1.38 5.94 -3.96
C ASP A 15 0.14 5.94 -4.21
N MET A 16 0.76 4.77 -4.41
CA MET A 16 2.18 4.66 -4.69
C MET A 16 2.47 4.75 -6.19
N GLU A 17 3.44 5.58 -6.54
CA GLU A 17 3.93 5.74 -7.90
C GLU A 17 5.18 4.86 -8.17
N PRO A 18 5.63 4.69 -9.43
CA PRO A 18 6.88 4.00 -9.75
C PRO A 18 8.10 4.51 -8.99
N GLU A 19 8.15 5.81 -8.72
CA GLU A 19 9.21 6.48 -7.94
C GLU A 19 9.24 6.04 -6.48
N ASP A 20 8.10 5.64 -5.92
CA ASP A 20 7.98 5.06 -4.57
C ASP A 20 8.32 3.57 -4.57
N GLY A 21 8.81 3.02 -5.69
CA GLY A 21 9.21 1.63 -5.80
C GLY A 21 8.07 0.64 -6.01
N CYS A 22 6.88 1.10 -6.39
CA CYS A 22 5.73 0.28 -6.76
C CYS A 22 5.60 0.15 -8.29
N LEU A 23 5.69 -1.07 -8.82
CA LEU A 23 5.59 -1.35 -10.24
C LEU A 23 4.39 -2.24 -10.55
N TRP A 24 3.78 -2.05 -11.72
CA TRP A 24 2.70 -2.91 -12.21
C TRP A 24 3.26 -4.00 -13.13
N VAL A 25 3.06 -5.26 -12.75
CA VAL A 25 3.41 -6.42 -13.57
C VAL A 25 2.17 -6.91 -14.30
N ASN A 26 2.22 -6.86 -15.63
CA ASN A 26 1.16 -7.38 -16.49
C ASN A 26 1.35 -8.89 -16.71
N GLY A 27 0.36 -9.67 -16.29
CA GLY A 27 0.24 -11.10 -16.58
C GLY A 27 -0.56 -11.37 -17.86
N PRO A 28 -0.64 -12.64 -18.28
CA PRO A 28 -1.61 -13.06 -19.29
C PRO A 28 -3.04 -12.83 -18.77
N ASP A 29 -3.99 -12.68 -19.70
CA ASP A 29 -5.42 -12.47 -19.41
C ASP A 29 -5.74 -11.16 -18.65
N ASP A 30 -5.11 -10.05 -19.05
CA ASP A 30 -5.31 -8.70 -18.50
C ASP A 30 -5.10 -8.59 -16.98
N GLN A 31 -4.39 -9.56 -16.39
CA GLN A 31 -4.04 -9.53 -14.98
C GLN A 31 -2.97 -8.48 -14.73
N GLN A 32 -3.14 -7.71 -13.66
CA GLN A 32 -2.16 -6.73 -13.21
C GLN A 32 -1.92 -6.96 -11.73
N ILE A 33 -0.66 -7.11 -11.34
CA ILE A 33 -0.27 -7.28 -9.94
C ILE A 33 0.78 -6.23 -9.58
N PRO A 34 0.67 -5.60 -8.40
CA PRO A 34 1.73 -4.73 -7.91
C PRO A 34 2.96 -5.58 -7.53
N ALA A 35 4.14 -5.06 -7.82
CA ALA A 35 5.43 -5.60 -7.44
C ALA A 35 6.27 -4.49 -6.82
N PHE A 36 7.00 -4.81 -5.76
CA PHE A 36 7.77 -3.85 -5.00
C PHE A 36 9.26 -4.16 -5.11
N ILE A 37 10.06 -3.13 -5.31
CA ILE A 37 11.50 -3.20 -5.04
C ILE A 37 11.74 -3.05 -3.52
N ASP A 38 12.94 -3.34 -3.04
CA ASP A 38 13.25 -3.27 -1.59
C ASP A 38 12.89 -1.90 -0.98
N PHE A 39 13.23 -0.81 -1.66
CA PHE A 39 12.84 0.55 -1.26
C PHE A 39 11.32 0.74 -1.22
N GLY A 40 10.59 0.13 -2.17
CA GLY A 40 9.13 0.23 -2.19
C GLY A 40 8.45 -0.47 -1.04
N LEU A 41 9.06 -1.51 -0.46
CA LEU A 41 8.55 -2.11 0.78
C LEU A 41 8.71 -1.18 1.99
N GLU A 42 9.78 -0.37 2.02
CA GLU A 42 9.99 0.65 3.05
C GLU A 42 8.93 1.76 2.91
N CYS A 43 8.75 2.30 1.70
CA CYS A 43 7.71 3.29 1.41
C CYS A 43 6.31 2.78 1.76
N LEU A 44 5.95 1.56 1.32
CA LEU A 44 4.66 0.95 1.64
C LEU A 44 4.43 0.83 3.15
N THR A 45 5.47 0.50 3.91
CA THR A 45 5.38 0.41 5.37
C THR A 45 5.07 1.77 6.01
N ASP A 46 5.67 2.85 5.50
CA ASP A 46 5.44 4.20 5.99
C ASP A 46 4.04 4.71 5.61
N PHE A 47 3.57 4.46 4.38
CA PHE A 47 2.20 4.77 3.98
C PHE A 47 1.15 4.04 4.84
N ILE A 48 1.36 2.76 5.14
CA ILE A 48 0.48 1.99 6.02
C ILE A 48 0.43 2.60 7.43
N ARG A 49 1.57 3.09 7.94
CA ARG A 49 1.62 3.76 9.26
C ARG A 49 0.88 5.08 9.24
N ASP A 50 1.03 5.87 8.19
CA ASP A 50 0.36 7.16 8.05
C ASP A 50 -1.16 7.00 7.94
N GLN A 51 -1.63 5.99 7.21
CA GLN A 51 -3.04 5.64 7.14
C GLN A 51 -3.59 5.20 8.49
N ALA A 52 -2.84 4.37 9.24
CA ALA A 52 -3.23 3.94 10.58
C ALA A 52 -3.26 5.08 11.60
N LEU A 53 -2.41 6.11 11.44
CA LEU A 53 -2.44 7.33 12.25
C LEU A 53 -3.62 8.24 11.88
N THR A 54 -3.98 8.29 10.60
CA THR A 54 -5.12 9.06 10.09
C THR A 54 -6.46 8.48 10.55
N ASP A 55 -6.56 7.15 10.59
CA ASP A 55 -7.77 6.45 11.04
C ASP A 55 -7.91 6.41 12.57
N ARG A 56 -6.90 6.91 13.31
CA ARG A 56 -7.00 7.09 14.75
C ARG A 56 -8.00 8.21 15.03
N PRO A 57 -9.03 8.00 15.87
CA PRO A 57 -9.94 9.07 16.24
C PRO A 57 -9.11 10.22 16.80
N GLN A 58 -9.17 11.38 16.14
CA GLN A 58 -8.53 12.58 16.64
C GLN A 58 -9.09 12.80 18.04
N ALA A 59 -8.22 12.73 19.05
CA ALA A 59 -8.59 13.01 20.42
C ALA A 59 -9.02 14.48 20.46
N GLY A 60 -10.32 14.71 20.28
CA GLY A 60 -10.94 16.01 20.44
C GLY A 60 -10.75 16.43 21.89
N TRP A 61 -10.10 17.57 22.07
CA TRP A 61 -10.14 18.31 23.33
C TRP A 61 -11.47 19.04 23.44
#